data_AF-A0A7V6WH62-F1
#
_entry.id   AF-A0A7V6WH62-F1
#
_cell.length_a   1.000
_cell.length_b   1.000
_cell.length_c   1.000
_cell.angle_alpha   90.00
_cell.angle_beta   90.00
_cell.angle_gamma   90.00
#
_symmetry.space_group_name_H-M   'P 1'
#
loop_
_entity.id
_entity.type
_entity.pdbx_description
1 polymer ?
#
loop_
_entity_poly.entity_id
_entity_poly.type
_entity_poly.pdbx_seq_one_letter_code
_entity_poly.pdbx_strand_id
1 'polypeptide(L)'
;SILQDFHYQVRVLVGSVYGKYLHNIRRLEPGIATGASLGEVIDYQVLYRFQGLDYWPFPFQVLMVPENRGPFPLVSKNWIKEAHRQRLKVYIWTINQIEDMKRLLQMGVDGIITDYLDRLAGLFGG
;
A
#
# COMPACT_ATOMS: atom_id res chain seq x y z
N SER A 1 6.70 -12.88 30.45
CA SER A 1 5.45 -12.45 29.80
C SER A 1 5.76 -12.29 28.32
N ILE A 2 5.07 -13.03 27.43
CA ILE A 2 5.39 -13.18 25.98
C ILE A 2 5.35 -11.85 25.19
N LEU A 3 4.97 -10.75 25.82
CA LEU A 3 4.88 -9.41 25.24
C LEU A 3 6.19 -8.60 25.30
N GLN A 4 7.28 -9.12 25.89
CA GLN A 4 8.55 -8.39 25.99
C GLN A 4 9.55 -8.70 24.86
N ASP A 5 9.32 -9.72 24.03
CA ASP A 5 10.28 -10.13 22.99
C ASP A 5 10.03 -9.51 21.61
N PHE A 6 8.97 -8.72 21.45
CA PHE A 6 8.69 -8.01 20.21
C PHE A 6 8.81 -6.50 20.40
N HIS A 7 9.98 -5.95 20.04
CA HIS A 7 10.19 -4.51 19.87
C HIS A 7 9.34 -3.94 18.71
N TYR A 8 8.02 -3.84 18.90
CA TYR A 8 7.15 -3.17 17.93
C TYR A 8 7.37 -1.65 18.01
N GLN A 9 8.11 -1.10 17.04
CA GLN A 9 8.05 0.33 16.77
C GLN A 9 6.66 0.63 16.19
N VAL A 10 5.79 1.26 16.96
CA VAL A 10 4.52 1.79 16.45
C VAL A 10 4.85 2.90 15.47
N ARG A 11 4.74 2.60 14.16
CA ARG A 11 4.86 3.58 13.09
C ARG A 11 3.46 3.93 12.62
N VAL A 12 3.06 5.17 12.85
CA VAL A 12 1.76 5.68 12.43
C VAL A 12 1.85 6.16 10.98
N LEU A 13 0.89 5.75 10.15
CA LEU A 13 0.71 6.24 8.79
C LEU A 13 -0.68 6.86 8.65
N VAL A 14 -0.74 8.06 8.07
CA VAL A 14 -2.01 8.78 7.85
C VAL A 14 -2.49 8.58 6.41
N GLY A 15 -3.71 8.07 6.24
CA GLY A 15 -4.34 7.87 4.94
C GLY A 15 -5.65 8.65 4.82
N SER A 16 -5.97 9.14 3.63
CA SER A 16 -7.26 9.74 3.29
C SER A 16 -7.46 9.72 1.77
N VAL A 17 -8.67 9.43 1.31
CA VAL A 17 -9.01 9.47 -0.11
C VAL A 17 -9.00 10.89 -0.68
N TYR A 18 -9.23 11.90 0.17
CA TYR A 18 -9.27 13.30 -0.21
C TYR A 18 -7.88 13.94 -0.11
N GLY A 19 -7.25 14.19 -1.25
CA GLY A 19 -5.91 14.76 -1.33
C GLY A 19 -5.73 16.11 -0.63
N LYS A 20 -6.79 16.95 -0.58
CA LYS A 20 -6.75 18.25 0.11
C LYS A 20 -6.36 18.12 1.60
N TYR A 21 -6.85 17.09 2.29
CA TYR A 21 -6.51 16.89 3.71
C TYR A 21 -5.09 16.39 3.89
N LEU A 22 -4.62 15.47 3.03
CA LEU A 22 -3.25 14.97 3.08
C LEU A 22 -2.24 16.06 2.76
N HIS A 23 -2.53 16.92 1.77
CA HIS A 23 -1.69 18.07 1.45
C HIS A 23 -1.56 19.03 2.63
N ASN A 24 -2.66 19.30 3.32
CA ASN A 24 -2.65 20.16 4.51
C ASN A 24 -1.82 19.53 5.64
N ILE A 25 -2.00 18.23 5.91
CA ILE A 25 -1.24 17.52 6.95
C ILE A 25 0.26 17.48 6.62
N ARG A 26 0.64 17.16 5.38
CA ARG A 26 2.06 17.16 4.97
C ARG A 26 2.69 18.56 5.00
N ARG A 27 1.89 19.62 4.83
CA ARG A 27 2.36 21.01 4.99
C ARG A 27 2.62 21.34 6.46
N LEU A 28 1.78 20.85 7.37
CA LEU A 28 1.90 21.09 8.80
C LEU A 28 2.99 20.23 9.44
N GLU A 29 3.10 18.97 9.01
CA GLU A 29 4.06 17.98 9.51
C GLU A 29 4.79 17.30 8.34
N PRO A 30 5.84 17.93 7.77
CA PRO A 30 6.53 17.43 6.58
C PRO A 30 7.16 16.02 6.73
N GLY A 31 7.41 15.58 7.96
CA GLY A 31 7.98 14.25 8.25
C GLY A 31 6.94 13.14 8.42
N ILE A 32 5.65 13.43 8.35
CA ILE A 32 4.61 12.43 8.60
C ILE A 32 4.51 11.44 7.44
N ALA A 33 4.55 10.14 7.76
CA ALA A 33 4.34 9.10 6.77
C ALA A 33 2.88 9.09 6.33
N THR A 34 2.63 9.11 5.02
CA THR A 34 1.27 9.13 4.48
C THR A 34 1.05 8.08 3.40
N GLY A 35 -0.21 7.67 3.29
CA GLY A 35 -0.70 6.94 2.12
C GLY A 35 -1.05 7.89 0.98
N ALA A 36 -1.08 7.35 -0.24
CA ALA A 36 -1.58 8.05 -1.41
C ALA A 36 -3.09 8.34 -1.29
N SER A 37 -3.50 9.53 -1.73
CA SER A 37 -4.90 9.86 -2.01
C SER A 37 -5.38 9.20 -3.31
N LEU A 38 -6.69 9.25 -3.56
CA LEU A 38 -7.26 8.69 -4.80
C LEU A 38 -6.68 9.35 -6.06
N GLY A 39 -6.48 10.67 -6.04
CA GLY A 39 -5.88 11.41 -7.16
C GLY A 39 -4.44 10.97 -7.41
N GLU A 40 -3.65 10.83 -6.34
CA GLU A 40 -2.25 10.40 -6.43
C GLU A 40 -2.10 8.95 -6.93
N VAL A 41 -3.05 8.06 -6.58
CA VAL A 41 -3.11 6.70 -7.16
C VAL A 41 -3.39 6.75 -8.66
N ILE A 42 -4.30 7.64 -9.10
CA ILE A 42 -4.59 7.83 -10.53
C ILE A 42 -3.36 8.38 -11.26
N ASP A 43 -2.69 9.38 -10.70
CA ASP A 43 -1.46 9.95 -11.26
C ASP A 43 -0.38 8.87 -11.40
N TYR A 44 -0.16 8.06 -10.35
CA TYR A 44 0.75 6.92 -10.40
C TYR A 44 0.37 5.95 -11.53
N GLN A 45 -0.91 5.61 -11.69
CA GLN A 45 -1.37 4.70 -12.73
C GLN A 45 -1.10 5.25 -14.14
N VAL A 46 -1.33 6.54 -14.35
CA VAL A 46 -1.06 7.23 -15.63
C VAL A 46 0.44 7.24 -15.90
N LEU A 47 1.26 7.62 -14.92
CA LEU A 47 2.71 7.64 -15.05
C LEU A 47 3.29 6.25 -15.32
N TYR A 48 2.79 5.21 -14.65
CA TYR A 48 3.15 3.82 -14.95
C TYR A 48 2.83 3.44 -16.40
N ARG A 49 1.64 3.80 -16.89
CA ARG A 49 1.20 3.52 -18.28
C ARG A 49 2.10 4.17 -19.33
N PHE A 50 2.58 5.38 -19.06
CA PHE A 50 3.41 6.17 -19.97
C PHE A 50 4.91 6.13 -19.62
N GLN A 51 5.34 5.24 -18.72
CA GLN A 51 6.73 5.09 -18.28
C GLN A 51 7.35 6.39 -17.72
N GLY A 52 6.54 7.24 -17.09
CA GLY A 52 6.94 8.54 -16.54
C GLY A 52 7.30 8.55 -15.05
N LEU A 53 7.32 7.39 -14.39
CA LEU A 53 7.49 7.28 -12.93
C LEU A 53 8.80 7.89 -12.41
N ASP A 54 9.86 7.88 -13.21
CA ASP A 54 11.19 8.37 -12.81
C ASP A 54 11.32 9.88 -12.66
N TYR A 55 10.36 10.61 -13.20
CA TYR A 55 10.39 12.07 -13.23
C TYR A 55 9.43 12.70 -12.23
N TRP A 56 8.73 11.88 -11.43
CA TRP A 56 7.69 12.35 -10.53
C TRP A 56 8.06 12.10 -9.05
N PRO A 57 8.21 13.16 -8.24
CA PRO A 57 8.41 12.97 -6.80
C PRO A 57 7.09 12.54 -6.14
N PHE A 58 7.10 11.41 -5.45
CA PHE A 58 5.94 10.92 -4.70
C PHE A 58 6.01 11.42 -3.24
N PRO A 59 5.09 12.29 -2.79
CA PRO A 59 5.09 12.83 -1.43
C PRO A 59 4.49 11.87 -0.39
N PHE A 60 4.32 10.61 -0.73
CA PHE A 60 3.71 9.55 0.08
C PHE A 60 4.58 8.29 0.05
N GLN A 61 4.35 7.37 0.98
CA GLN A 61 5.19 6.18 1.16
C GLN A 61 4.45 4.89 0.85
N VAL A 62 3.11 4.92 0.79
CA VAL A 62 2.29 3.72 0.61
C VAL A 62 1.18 3.96 -0.40
N LEU A 63 1.07 3.07 -1.38
CA LEU A 63 -0.08 2.93 -2.27
C LEU A 63 -1.05 1.94 -1.64
N MET A 64 -2.19 2.43 -1.15
CA MET A 64 -3.29 1.61 -0.64
C MET A 64 -4.40 1.51 -1.68
N VAL A 65 -4.49 0.39 -2.37
CA VAL A 65 -5.37 0.23 -3.55
C VAL A 65 -6.21 -1.04 -3.47
N PRO A 66 -7.40 -1.06 -4.09
CA PRO A 66 -8.11 -2.31 -4.30
C PRO A 66 -7.32 -3.20 -5.26
N GLU A 67 -7.51 -4.51 -5.17
CA GLU A 67 -6.91 -5.45 -6.12
C GLU A 67 -7.37 -5.18 -7.56
N ASN A 68 -8.67 -4.93 -7.73
CA ASN A 68 -9.32 -4.72 -9.02
C ASN A 68 -10.03 -3.36 -9.04
N ARG A 69 -10.07 -2.73 -10.22
CA ARG A 69 -10.90 -1.55 -10.47
C ARG A 69 -11.89 -1.88 -11.58
N GLY A 70 -13.09 -2.29 -11.18
CA GLY A 70 -14.06 -2.87 -12.13
C GLY A 70 -13.57 -4.22 -12.65
N PRO A 71 -13.70 -4.52 -13.95
CA PRO A 71 -13.36 -5.83 -14.51
C PRO A 71 -11.85 -6.04 -14.73
N PHE A 72 -11.00 -5.05 -14.47
CA PHE A 72 -9.57 -5.13 -14.76
C PHE A 72 -8.72 -5.11 -13.47
N PRO A 73 -7.66 -5.94 -13.41
CA PRO A 73 -6.71 -5.90 -12.31
C PRO A 73 -5.96 -4.57 -12.31
N LEU A 74 -6.02 -3.87 -11.19
CA LEU A 74 -5.30 -2.61 -11.01
C LEU A 74 -3.83 -2.88 -10.72
N VAL A 75 -3.56 -3.96 -9.97
CA VAL A 75 -2.21 -4.38 -9.57
C VAL A 75 -1.72 -5.59 -10.35
N SER A 76 -0.46 -5.55 -10.75
CA SER A 76 0.27 -6.66 -11.35
C SER A 76 1.67 -6.74 -10.75
N LYS A 77 2.37 -7.86 -10.94
CA LYS A 77 3.74 -8.04 -10.41
C LYS A 77 4.71 -6.95 -10.90
N ASN A 78 4.62 -6.54 -12.16
CA ASN A 78 5.46 -5.47 -12.70
C ASN A 78 5.09 -4.10 -12.13
N TRP A 79 3.80 -3.84 -11.93
CA TRP A 79 3.33 -2.61 -11.29
C TRP A 79 3.86 -2.48 -9.86
N ILE A 80 3.85 -3.57 -9.10
CA ILE A 80 4.40 -3.63 -7.74
C ILE A 80 5.91 -3.40 -7.77
N LYS A 81 6.62 -4.05 -8.70
CA LYS A 81 8.07 -3.88 -8.86
C LYS A 81 8.44 -2.42 -9.15
N GLU A 82 7.69 -1.74 -10.02
CA GLU A 82 7.91 -0.31 -10.28
C GLU A 82 7.61 0.55 -9.04
N ALA A 83 6.59 0.22 -8.25
CA ALA A 83 6.31 0.94 -7.01
C ALA A 83 7.49 0.82 -6.03
N HIS A 84 8.02 -0.40 -5.86
CA HIS A 84 9.20 -0.66 -5.04
C HIS A 84 10.44 0.09 -5.55
N ARG A 85 10.60 0.21 -6.87
CA ARG A 85 11.71 1.00 -7.47
C ARG A 85 11.61 2.49 -7.10
N GLN A 86 10.39 3.00 -6.97
CA GLN A 86 10.10 4.34 -6.46
C GLN A 86 10.09 4.42 -4.92
N ARG A 87 10.51 3.36 -4.22
CA ARG A 87 10.53 3.23 -2.75
C ARG A 87 9.15 3.34 -2.10
N LEU A 88 8.09 3.07 -2.86
CA LEU A 88 6.71 3.02 -2.38
C LEU A 88 6.37 1.60 -1.95
N LYS A 89 5.67 1.45 -0.84
CA LYS A 89 5.06 0.17 -0.45
C LYS A 89 3.67 0.01 -1.04
N VAL A 90 3.24 -1.23 -1.26
CA VAL A 90 1.94 -1.56 -1.85
C VAL A 90 1.09 -2.35 -0.86
N TYR A 91 -0.04 -1.78 -0.46
CA TYR A 91 -0.97 -2.36 0.50
C TYR A 91 -2.31 -2.59 -0.19
N ILE A 92 -2.85 -3.80 -0.11
CA ILE A 92 -4.11 -4.16 -0.78
C ILE A 92 -5.24 -4.31 0.22
N TRP A 93 -6.40 -3.73 -0.10
CA TRP A 93 -7.62 -3.83 0.70
C TRP A 93 -8.83 -4.19 -0.18
N THR A 94 -9.89 -4.81 0.33
CA THR A 94 -9.93 -5.71 1.49
C THR A 94 -9.90 -7.14 0.97
N ILE A 95 -8.96 -7.97 1.43
CA ILE A 95 -8.80 -9.34 0.95
C ILE A 95 -9.15 -10.30 2.08
N ASN A 96 -10.13 -11.16 1.85
CA ASN A 96 -10.71 -12.03 2.89
C ASN A 96 -10.46 -13.53 2.67
N GLN A 97 -10.00 -13.93 1.48
CA GLN A 97 -9.69 -15.32 1.13
C GLN A 97 -8.19 -15.61 1.22
N ILE A 98 -7.85 -16.76 1.81
CA ILE A 98 -6.48 -17.16 2.10
C ILE A 98 -5.68 -17.36 0.79
N GLU A 99 -6.30 -17.93 -0.22
CA GLU A 99 -5.69 -18.18 -1.52
C GLU A 99 -5.28 -16.88 -2.20
N ASP A 100 -6.14 -15.86 -2.13
CA ASP A 100 -5.85 -14.52 -2.65
C ASP A 100 -4.76 -13.83 -1.83
N MET A 101 -4.78 -13.97 -0.51
CA MET A 101 -3.70 -13.45 0.35
C MET A 101 -2.35 -14.05 -0.04
N LYS A 102 -2.27 -15.38 -0.17
CA LYS A 102 -1.04 -16.08 -0.59
C LYS A 102 -0.57 -15.60 -1.95
N ARG A 103 -1.48 -15.51 -2.92
CA ARG A 103 -1.17 -15.05 -4.28
C ARG A 103 -0.64 -13.62 -4.29
N LEU A 104 -1.27 -12.70 -3.57
CA LEU A 104 -0.85 -11.29 -3.50
C LEU A 104 0.49 -11.13 -2.78
N LEU A 105 0.72 -11.87 -1.69
CA LEU A 105 2.02 -11.90 -1.01
C LEU A 105 3.13 -12.43 -1.94
N GLN A 106 2.85 -13.48 -2.71
CA GLN A 106 3.79 -14.00 -3.73
C GLN A 106 4.02 -13.03 -4.90
N MET A 107 3.04 -12.17 -5.21
CA MET A 107 3.19 -11.08 -6.18
C MET A 107 4.07 -9.95 -5.64
N GLY A 108 4.29 -9.87 -4.32
CA GLY A 108 5.19 -8.93 -3.67
C GLY A 108 4.51 -7.74 -2.99
N VAL A 109 3.22 -7.82 -2.65
CA VAL A 109 2.57 -6.77 -1.86
C VAL A 109 3.19 -6.70 -0.46
N ASP A 110 3.33 -5.49 0.09
CA ASP A 110 3.92 -5.25 1.41
C ASP A 110 2.92 -5.41 2.56
N GLY A 111 1.63 -5.34 2.26
CA GLY A 111 0.58 -5.41 3.27
C GLY A 111 -0.77 -5.82 2.70
N ILE A 112 -1.54 -6.52 3.54
CA ILE A 112 -2.93 -6.89 3.26
C ILE A 112 -3.79 -6.34 4.38
N ILE A 113 -4.87 -5.67 4.01
CA ILE A 113 -5.94 -5.27 4.90
C ILE A 113 -7.06 -6.29 4.76
N THR A 114 -7.45 -6.91 5.87
CA THR A 114 -8.43 -8.00 5.93
C THR A 114 -9.33 -7.82 7.14
N ASP A 115 -10.57 -8.31 7.03
CA ASP A 115 -11.49 -8.41 8.16
C ASP A 115 -11.18 -9.65 9.02
N TYR A 116 -10.35 -10.59 8.54
CA TYR A 116 -10.08 -11.89 9.15
C TYR A 116 -8.59 -12.05 9.53
N LEU A 117 -8.20 -11.42 10.63
CA LEU A 117 -6.82 -11.44 11.14
C LEU A 117 -6.33 -12.85 11.53
N ASP A 118 -7.23 -13.72 11.99
CA ASP A 118 -6.98 -15.11 12.35
C ASP A 118 -6.47 -15.93 11.14
N ARG A 119 -7.07 -15.72 9.97
CA ARG A 119 -6.67 -16.38 8.72
C ARG A 119 -5.30 -15.92 8.25
N LEU A 120 -5.02 -14.62 8.36
CA LEU A 120 -3.73 -14.05 8.01
C LEU A 120 -2.62 -14.56 8.94
N ALA A 121 -2.87 -14.66 10.24
CA ALA A 121 -1.90 -15.18 11.21
C ALA A 121 -1.50 -16.64 10.91
N GLY A 122 -2.46 -17.47 10.49
CA GLY A 122 -2.20 -18.86 10.08
C GLY A 122 -1.26 -19.02 8.87
N LEU A 123 -1.07 -17.97 8.06
CA LEU A 123 -0.14 -18.00 6.92
C LEU A 123 1.34 -17.89 7.32
N PHE A 124 1.62 -17.32 8.49
CA PHE A 124 2.98 -17.08 8.99
C PHE A 124 3.40 -18.07 10.08
N GLY A 125 2.50 -18.98 10.49
CA GLY A 125 2.69 -19.92 11.62
C GLY A 125 2.87 -21.39 11.23
N GLY A 126 3.35 -21.68 10.02
CA GLY A 126 3.59 -23.04 9.52
C GLY A 126 5.06 -23.31 9.18
#